data_AF-A0A1Q7SKK9-F1
#
_entry.id   AF-A0A1Q7SKK9-F1
#
_cell.length_a   1.000
_cell.length_b   1.000
_cell.length_c   1.000
_cell.angle_alpha   90.00
_cell.angle_beta   90.00
_cell.angle_gamma   90.00
#
_symmetry.space_group_name_H-M   'P 1'
#
loop_
_entity.id
_entity.type
_entity.pdbx_description
1 polymer ?
#
loop_
_entity_poly.entity_id
_entity_poly.type
_entity_poly.pdbx_seq_one_letter_code
_entity_poly.pdbx_strand_id
1 'polypeptide(L)'
;MEKRRVVVTGLGIVAPVGIGATEAWSNIVAGKSGITRITRFDPSGLGSQIAGEVKGFDVTRYLPAKEARRMDTFVHYGLAAAIEAIEDAGVQVGPHNAHRIGVNIGSGIGGLPMIEDAHHGLHNGGARKISPYFVPGTIINMVAGNLSILYGFKGPNLASATACAAATHCIGESGRLIEYGDADVMICGGAESTLSPLGVAGLCALRALSSRNDDPQTASRPWDKDRDGFVLGEGAGVVVLEEYAHAKARDAKIYCELAGYGMSSDAHHITAPCDDGDGAMRCMANALRNAGVNRDEVDYINAHGTSTPLGDIAETVAIKRCFG
;
A
#
# COMPACT_ATOMS: atom_id res chain seq x y z
N MET A 1 -9.24 26.66 -15.85
CA MET A 1 -9.26 25.35 -16.54
C MET A 1 -10.30 24.49 -15.83
N GLU A 2 -11.10 23.77 -16.59
CA GLU A 2 -12.04 22.79 -16.03
C GLU A 2 -11.24 21.62 -15.43
N LYS A 3 -11.65 21.14 -14.25
CA LYS A 3 -10.95 20.06 -13.53
C LYS A 3 -11.08 18.76 -14.32
N ARG A 4 -9.97 18.13 -14.72
CA ARG A 4 -9.99 16.87 -15.49
C ARG A 4 -10.50 15.73 -14.61
N ARG A 5 -11.36 14.87 -15.17
CA ARG A 5 -11.91 13.70 -14.45
C ARG A 5 -10.90 12.55 -14.47
N VAL A 6 -10.83 11.80 -13.37
CA VAL A 6 -9.83 10.74 -13.18
C VAL A 6 -10.54 9.40 -12.98
N VAL A 7 -10.17 8.40 -13.75
CA VAL A 7 -10.74 7.06 -13.70
C VAL A 7 -9.70 6.00 -13.40
N VAL A 8 -10.14 4.88 -12.83
CA VAL A 8 -9.31 3.70 -12.60
C VAL A 8 -9.46 2.76 -13.79
N THR A 9 -8.36 2.47 -14.48
CA THR A 9 -8.36 1.62 -15.69
C THR A 9 -7.66 0.29 -15.52
N GLY A 10 -6.85 0.11 -14.48
CA GLY A 10 -6.18 -1.17 -14.19
C GLY A 10 -5.96 -1.40 -12.70
N LEU A 11 -5.94 -2.66 -12.31
CA LEU A 11 -5.75 -3.14 -10.94
C LEU A 11 -4.67 -4.21 -10.87
N GLY A 12 -3.85 -4.18 -9.82
CA GLY A 12 -2.90 -5.24 -9.52
C GLY A 12 -2.67 -5.38 -8.02
N ILE A 13 -2.49 -6.62 -7.55
CA ILE A 13 -2.38 -6.90 -6.12
C ILE A 13 -1.52 -8.12 -5.82
N VAL A 14 -0.69 -7.99 -4.80
CA VAL A 14 0.03 -9.10 -4.17
C VAL A 14 -0.32 -9.06 -2.69
N ALA A 15 -1.03 -10.07 -2.19
CA ALA A 15 -1.51 -10.07 -0.81
C ALA A 15 -1.46 -11.47 -0.18
N PRO A 16 -1.54 -11.58 1.16
CA PRO A 16 -1.59 -12.87 1.86
C PRO A 16 -2.82 -13.72 1.50
N VAL A 17 -3.86 -13.07 0.95
CA VAL A 17 -5.11 -13.68 0.50
C VAL A 17 -5.12 -13.97 -1.01
N GLY A 18 -4.05 -13.72 -1.75
CA GLY A 18 -3.95 -14.07 -3.17
C GLY A 18 -2.99 -13.18 -3.95
N ILE A 19 -2.45 -13.73 -5.04
CA ILE A 19 -1.66 -12.97 -6.02
C ILE A 19 -2.54 -12.76 -7.25
N GLY A 20 -2.79 -11.50 -7.53
CA GLY A 20 -3.65 -11.05 -8.61
C GLY A 20 -5.09 -10.76 -8.18
N ALA A 21 -5.69 -9.78 -8.87
CA ALA A 21 -6.94 -9.14 -8.43
C ALA A 21 -8.11 -10.14 -8.32
N THR A 22 -8.18 -11.09 -9.26
CA THR A 22 -9.26 -12.10 -9.30
C THR A 22 -9.17 -13.07 -8.13
N GLU A 23 -7.99 -13.64 -7.86
CA GLU A 23 -7.81 -14.59 -6.76
C GLU A 23 -8.02 -13.90 -5.41
N ALA A 24 -7.34 -12.77 -5.18
CA ALA A 24 -7.43 -12.02 -3.94
C ALA A 24 -8.87 -11.62 -3.63
N TRP A 25 -9.60 -11.07 -4.61
CA TRP A 25 -10.98 -10.65 -4.41
C TRP A 25 -11.90 -11.84 -4.10
N SER A 26 -11.73 -12.97 -4.80
CA SER A 26 -12.53 -14.17 -4.54
C SER A 26 -12.35 -14.71 -3.12
N ASN A 27 -11.12 -14.64 -2.59
CA ASN A 27 -10.80 -15.08 -1.23
C ASN A 27 -11.31 -14.09 -0.17
N ILE A 28 -11.26 -12.78 -0.45
CA ILE A 28 -11.84 -11.73 0.40
C ILE A 28 -13.35 -11.94 0.53
N VAL A 29 -14.08 -12.09 -0.58
CA VAL A 29 -15.54 -12.31 -0.58
C VAL A 29 -15.91 -13.61 0.14
N ALA A 30 -15.05 -14.64 0.06
CA ALA A 30 -15.23 -15.90 0.76
C ALA A 30 -14.82 -15.86 2.24
N GLY A 31 -14.35 -14.72 2.77
CA GLY A 31 -13.93 -14.58 4.17
C GLY A 31 -12.70 -15.42 4.55
N LYS A 32 -11.82 -15.72 3.59
CA LYS A 32 -10.63 -16.54 3.87
C LYS A 32 -9.54 -15.70 4.55
N SER A 33 -9.07 -16.17 5.71
CA SER A 33 -7.95 -15.53 6.40
C SER A 33 -6.62 -15.84 5.72
N GLY A 34 -5.82 -14.79 5.48
CA GLY A 34 -4.43 -14.89 5.04
C GLY A 34 -3.43 -15.02 6.19
N ILE A 35 -3.89 -15.01 7.44
CA ILE A 35 -3.03 -14.95 8.63
C ILE A 35 -2.61 -16.36 9.06
N THR A 36 -1.31 -16.56 9.23
CA THR A 36 -0.72 -17.79 9.75
C THR A 36 0.41 -17.50 10.73
N ARG A 37 0.92 -18.54 11.38
CA ARG A 37 2.20 -18.45 12.10
C ARG A 37 3.30 -18.04 11.12
N ILE A 38 4.21 -17.17 11.56
CA ILE A 38 5.37 -16.74 10.77
C ILE A 38 6.23 -17.96 10.43
N THR A 39 6.65 -18.05 9.17
CA THR A 39 7.49 -19.15 8.64
C THR A 39 8.85 -18.68 8.12
N ARG A 40 9.01 -17.37 7.85
CA ARG A 40 10.26 -16.80 7.30
C ARG A 40 11.47 -16.84 8.24
N PHE A 41 11.22 -16.83 9.54
CA PHE A 41 12.23 -16.90 10.59
C PHE A 41 11.61 -17.53 11.84
N ASP A 42 12.42 -17.85 12.87
CA ASP A 42 11.90 -18.36 14.14
C ASP A 42 11.27 -17.23 14.99
N PRO A 43 9.94 -17.22 15.19
CA PRO A 43 9.29 -16.17 15.95
C PRO A 43 9.17 -16.50 17.45
N SER A 44 9.74 -17.61 17.95
CA SER A 44 9.48 -18.14 19.30
C SER A 44 9.76 -17.16 20.44
N GLY A 45 10.73 -16.25 20.25
CA GLY A 45 11.08 -15.20 21.22
C GLY A 45 10.25 -13.92 21.14
N LEU A 46 9.28 -13.82 20.22
CA LEU A 46 8.49 -12.62 19.97
C LEU A 46 7.10 -12.72 20.61
N GLY A 47 6.57 -11.55 21.02
CA GLY A 47 5.22 -11.45 21.60
C GLY A 47 4.12 -11.78 20.59
N SER A 48 4.32 -11.38 19.33
CA SER A 48 3.50 -11.81 18.19
C SER A 48 4.32 -12.76 17.31
N GLN A 49 3.70 -13.88 16.94
CA GLN A 49 4.30 -14.98 16.17
C GLN A 49 3.53 -15.25 14.89
N ILE A 50 2.64 -14.33 14.51
CA ILE A 50 1.68 -14.47 13.42
C ILE A 50 1.83 -13.29 12.45
N ALA A 51 1.59 -13.57 11.17
CA ALA A 51 1.60 -12.56 10.12
C ALA A 51 0.74 -12.99 8.92
N GLY A 52 0.36 -12.01 8.11
CA GLY A 52 -0.10 -12.26 6.75
C GLY A 52 1.11 -12.34 5.82
N GLU A 53 1.63 -13.54 5.61
CA GLU A 53 2.69 -13.81 4.64
C GLU A 53 2.11 -13.96 3.23
N VAL A 54 2.73 -13.32 2.23
CA VAL A 54 2.41 -13.58 0.82
C VAL A 54 2.91 -14.97 0.45
N LYS A 55 2.00 -15.84 -0.02
CA LYS A 55 2.29 -17.24 -0.35
C LYS A 55 2.43 -17.46 -1.84
N GLY A 56 3.35 -18.35 -2.23
CA GLY A 56 3.50 -18.77 -3.63
C GLY A 56 4.03 -17.69 -4.58
N PHE A 57 4.61 -16.60 -4.06
CA PHE A 57 5.19 -15.55 -4.87
C PHE A 57 6.52 -15.99 -5.51
N ASP A 58 6.58 -15.89 -6.84
CA ASP A 58 7.78 -16.13 -7.62
C ASP A 58 8.16 -14.86 -8.40
N VAL A 59 9.18 -14.17 -7.89
CA VAL A 59 9.69 -12.92 -8.49
C VAL A 59 10.19 -13.11 -9.92
N THR A 60 10.59 -14.33 -10.30
CA THR A 60 11.18 -14.60 -11.62
C THR A 60 10.16 -14.57 -12.76
N ARG A 61 8.86 -14.58 -12.42
CA ARG A 61 7.76 -14.34 -13.36
C ARG A 61 7.69 -12.90 -13.85
N TYR A 62 8.26 -11.96 -13.08
CA TYR A 62 8.16 -10.52 -13.33
C TYR A 62 9.52 -9.89 -13.67
N LEU A 63 10.60 -10.42 -13.08
CA LEU A 63 11.93 -9.82 -13.18
C LEU A 63 13.00 -10.88 -13.46
N PRO A 64 14.04 -10.55 -14.25
CA PRO A 64 15.21 -11.40 -14.35
C PRO A 64 15.85 -11.62 -12.97
N ALA A 65 16.22 -12.86 -12.64
CA ALA A 65 16.75 -13.23 -11.32
C ALA A 65 17.97 -12.38 -10.88
N LYS A 66 18.77 -11.89 -11.83
CA LYS A 66 19.91 -11.01 -11.56
C LYS A 66 19.50 -9.63 -11.05
N GLU A 67 18.38 -9.11 -11.54
CA GLU A 67 17.85 -7.81 -11.12
C GLU A 67 17.13 -7.94 -9.78
N ALA A 68 16.31 -8.98 -9.61
CA ALA A 68 15.58 -9.25 -8.38
C ALA A 68 16.49 -9.30 -7.13
N ARG A 69 17.68 -9.89 -7.23
CA ARG A 69 18.65 -9.99 -6.11
C ARG A 69 19.18 -8.63 -5.61
N ARG A 70 18.93 -7.55 -6.32
CA ARG A 70 19.40 -6.19 -5.99
C ARG A 70 18.35 -5.36 -5.26
N MET A 71 17.17 -5.94 -5.02
CA MET A 71 15.98 -5.26 -4.54
C MET A 71 15.46 -5.96 -3.30
N ASP A 72 14.96 -5.20 -2.33
CA ASP A 72 14.22 -5.76 -1.20
C ASP A 72 12.86 -6.31 -1.64
N THR A 73 12.29 -7.20 -0.83
CA THR A 73 10.99 -7.85 -1.06
C THR A 73 9.85 -6.85 -1.28
N PHE A 74 9.81 -5.69 -0.60
CA PHE A 74 8.74 -4.70 -0.84
C PHE A 74 8.78 -4.18 -2.30
N VAL A 75 9.98 -4.07 -2.89
CA VAL A 75 10.14 -3.68 -4.29
C VAL A 75 9.65 -4.79 -5.22
N HIS A 76 9.89 -6.05 -4.88
CA HIS A 76 9.38 -7.18 -5.68
C HIS A 76 7.86 -7.18 -5.74
N TYR A 77 7.19 -7.00 -4.60
CA TYR A 77 5.72 -6.94 -4.56
C TYR A 77 5.19 -5.72 -5.30
N GLY A 78 5.78 -4.55 -5.08
CA GLY A 78 5.39 -3.33 -5.75
C GLY A 78 5.51 -3.43 -7.27
N LEU A 79 6.61 -4.00 -7.79
CA LEU A 79 6.79 -4.20 -9.23
C LEU A 79 5.81 -5.22 -9.79
N ALA A 80 5.59 -6.36 -9.11
CA ALA A 80 4.65 -7.37 -9.57
C ALA A 80 3.21 -6.84 -9.65
N ALA A 81 2.73 -6.15 -8.61
CA ALA A 81 1.41 -5.54 -8.62
C ALA A 81 1.29 -4.42 -9.67
N ALA A 82 2.35 -3.62 -9.86
CA ALA A 82 2.35 -2.57 -10.87
C ALA A 82 2.34 -3.11 -12.31
N ILE A 83 3.10 -4.18 -12.58
CA ILE A 83 3.11 -4.86 -13.89
C ILE A 83 1.70 -5.39 -14.19
N GLU A 84 1.06 -6.09 -13.25
CA GLU A 84 -0.31 -6.59 -13.40
C GLU A 84 -1.31 -5.45 -13.65
N ALA A 85 -1.20 -4.34 -12.90
CA ALA A 85 -2.08 -3.19 -13.08
C ALA A 85 -1.92 -2.53 -14.46
N ILE A 86 -0.68 -2.42 -14.97
CA ILE A 86 -0.40 -1.89 -16.31
C ILE A 86 -0.96 -2.81 -17.39
N GLU A 87 -0.78 -4.13 -17.23
CA GLU A 87 -1.31 -5.15 -18.15
C GLU A 87 -2.84 -5.12 -18.19
N ASP A 88 -3.51 -5.07 -17.04
CA ASP A 88 -4.97 -4.95 -16.94
C ASP A 88 -5.49 -3.64 -17.54
N ALA A 89 -4.75 -2.52 -17.36
CA ALA A 89 -5.10 -1.25 -17.96
C ALA A 89 -4.92 -1.23 -19.49
N GLY A 90 -4.04 -2.07 -20.04
CA GLY A 90 -3.67 -2.07 -21.44
C GLY A 90 -2.95 -0.80 -21.90
N VAL A 91 -2.29 -0.07 -20.99
CA VAL A 91 -1.57 1.17 -21.32
C VAL A 91 -0.35 0.87 -22.19
N GLN A 92 -0.26 1.51 -23.35
CA GLN A 92 0.88 1.39 -24.25
C GLN A 92 1.80 2.61 -24.13
N VAL A 93 3.10 2.36 -23.99
CA VAL A 93 4.10 3.43 -23.83
C VAL A 93 4.85 3.66 -25.14
N GLY A 94 4.96 4.92 -25.53
CA GLY A 94 5.74 5.33 -26.69
C GLY A 94 6.36 6.72 -26.53
N PRO A 95 7.22 7.14 -27.47
CA PRO A 95 7.90 8.43 -27.39
C PRO A 95 6.98 9.64 -27.25
N HIS A 96 5.74 9.54 -27.75
CA HIS A 96 4.76 10.61 -27.77
C HIS A 96 3.97 10.78 -26.46
N ASN A 97 3.89 9.76 -25.60
CA ASN A 97 3.11 9.81 -24.35
C ASN A 97 3.94 9.53 -23.09
N ALA A 98 5.16 9.01 -23.19
CA ALA A 98 5.97 8.63 -22.03
C ALA A 98 6.14 9.75 -20.97
N HIS A 99 6.22 11.02 -21.40
CA HIS A 99 6.35 12.19 -20.52
C HIS A 99 5.05 12.57 -19.80
N ARG A 100 3.94 11.92 -20.14
CA ARG A 100 2.60 12.09 -19.54
C ARG A 100 2.20 10.91 -18.66
N ILE A 101 3.06 9.91 -18.55
CA ILE A 101 2.84 8.74 -17.69
C ILE A 101 3.80 8.84 -16.51
N GLY A 102 3.24 8.95 -15.31
CA GLY A 102 3.99 9.03 -14.06
C GLY A 102 3.80 7.80 -13.16
N VAL A 103 4.59 7.76 -12.09
CA VAL A 103 4.55 6.71 -11.07
C VAL A 103 4.58 7.35 -9.68
N ASN A 104 3.69 6.92 -8.79
CA ASN A 104 3.69 7.31 -7.39
C ASN A 104 3.35 6.10 -6.52
N ILE A 105 4.36 5.34 -6.11
CA ILE A 105 4.16 4.12 -5.30
C ILE A 105 4.93 4.28 -4.00
N GLY A 106 4.18 4.34 -2.90
CA GLY A 106 4.71 4.57 -1.56
C GLY A 106 5.02 3.28 -0.79
N SER A 107 5.65 3.47 0.35
CA SER A 107 5.89 2.45 1.37
C SER A 107 5.94 3.14 2.73
N GLY A 108 5.53 2.46 3.80
CA GLY A 108 5.59 3.00 5.15
C GLY A 108 7.02 3.02 5.68
N ILE A 109 7.74 1.91 5.56
CA ILE A 109 9.10 1.74 6.11
C ILE A 109 10.14 1.47 5.03
N GLY A 110 9.80 0.74 3.96
CA GLY A 110 10.72 0.37 2.88
C GLY A 110 11.45 -0.94 3.14
N GLY A 111 12.71 -1.03 2.71
CA GLY A 111 13.46 -2.29 2.68
C GLY A 111 14.05 -2.73 4.01
N LEU A 112 13.21 -2.82 5.05
CA LEU A 112 13.64 -3.17 6.42
C LEU A 112 14.36 -4.53 6.51
N PRO A 113 13.90 -5.62 5.86
CA PRO A 113 14.61 -6.89 5.88
C PRO A 113 16.03 -6.78 5.31
N MET A 114 16.20 -6.14 4.16
CA MET A 114 17.53 -5.93 3.57
C MET A 114 18.41 -4.98 4.41
N ILE A 115 17.83 -4.01 5.14
CA ILE A 115 18.55 -3.18 6.10
C ILE A 115 19.07 -4.01 7.28
N GLU A 116 18.25 -4.90 7.83
CA GLU A 116 18.63 -5.82 8.91
C GLU A 116 19.78 -6.75 8.47
N ASP A 117 19.65 -7.38 7.30
CA ASP A 117 20.69 -8.24 6.73
C ASP A 117 22.00 -7.49 6.46
N ALA A 118 21.91 -6.27 5.92
CA ALA A 118 23.07 -5.41 5.68
C ALA A 118 23.76 -5.02 7.01
N HIS A 119 23.00 -4.72 8.05
CA HIS A 119 23.52 -4.43 9.38
C HIS A 119 24.27 -5.64 9.97
N HIS A 120 23.70 -6.84 9.88
CA HIS A 120 24.39 -8.07 10.31
C HIS A 120 25.67 -8.31 9.50
N GLY A 121 25.64 -8.10 8.19
CA GLY A 121 26.82 -8.19 7.34
C GLY A 121 27.93 -7.21 7.76
N LEU A 122 27.55 -5.96 8.07
CA LEU A 122 28.47 -4.93 8.55
C LEU A 122 29.12 -5.32 9.88
N HIS A 123 28.33 -5.82 10.84
CA HIS A 123 28.84 -6.18 12.16
C HIS A 123 29.78 -7.40 12.09
N ASN A 124 29.44 -8.40 11.29
CA ASN A 124 30.19 -9.66 11.21
C ASN A 124 31.43 -9.60 10.30
N GLY A 125 31.48 -8.65 9.35
CA GLY A 125 32.55 -8.62 8.35
C GLY A 125 32.99 -7.24 7.85
N GLY A 126 32.52 -6.17 8.50
CA GLY A 126 32.88 -4.79 8.18
C GLY A 126 32.27 -4.28 6.87
N ALA A 127 32.65 -3.06 6.49
CA ALA A 127 32.05 -2.33 5.37
C ALA A 127 32.09 -3.06 4.01
N ARG A 128 33.05 -3.98 3.81
CA ARG A 128 33.18 -4.77 2.57
C ARG A 128 32.04 -5.77 2.35
N LYS A 129 31.22 -6.04 3.37
CA LYS A 129 30.03 -6.89 3.27
C LYS A 129 28.79 -6.14 2.78
N ILE A 130 28.83 -4.82 2.73
CA ILE A 130 27.71 -4.02 2.23
C ILE A 130 27.65 -4.10 0.71
N SER A 131 26.50 -4.53 0.19
CA SER A 131 26.23 -4.53 -1.24
C SER A 131 26.24 -3.12 -1.81
N PRO A 132 26.80 -2.87 -3.00
CA PRO A 132 26.64 -1.58 -3.69
C PRO A 132 25.17 -1.28 -4.03
N TYR A 133 24.31 -2.30 -4.01
CA TYR A 133 22.87 -2.15 -4.21
C TYR A 133 22.09 -1.90 -2.91
N PHE A 134 22.76 -1.76 -1.76
CA PHE A 134 22.08 -1.53 -0.48
C PHE A 134 21.14 -0.31 -0.53
N VAL A 135 21.66 0.85 -0.90
CA VAL A 135 20.86 2.08 -0.98
C VAL A 135 19.74 1.96 -2.02
N PRO A 136 20.01 1.65 -3.31
CA PRO A 136 18.93 1.53 -4.30
C PRO A 136 18.01 0.31 -4.09
N GLY A 137 18.37 -0.63 -3.22
CA GLY A 137 17.54 -1.78 -2.89
C GLY A 137 16.57 -1.51 -1.74
N THR A 138 16.78 -0.45 -0.94
CA THR A 138 16.08 -0.26 0.34
C THR A 138 15.25 1.01 0.44
N ILE A 139 15.59 2.08 -0.29
CA ILE A 139 14.88 3.36 -0.21
C ILE A 139 13.50 3.28 -0.88
N ILE A 140 12.51 3.92 -0.24
CA ILE A 140 11.08 3.79 -0.54
C ILE A 140 10.72 4.06 -2.00
N ASN A 141 11.35 5.05 -2.63
CA ASN A 141 11.05 5.45 -4.01
C ASN A 141 11.49 4.42 -5.06
N MET A 142 12.04 3.28 -4.67
CA MET A 142 12.61 2.34 -5.63
C MET A 142 11.61 1.48 -6.36
N VAL A 143 10.37 1.35 -5.89
CA VAL A 143 9.31 0.80 -6.74
C VAL A 143 9.07 1.73 -7.94
N ALA A 144 8.85 3.02 -7.68
CA ALA A 144 8.60 4.00 -8.71
C ALA A 144 9.79 4.18 -9.67
N GLY A 145 11.02 4.22 -9.13
CA GLY A 145 12.23 4.31 -9.93
C GLY A 145 12.45 3.11 -10.85
N ASN A 146 12.35 1.88 -10.33
CA ASN A 146 12.54 0.68 -11.15
C ASN A 146 11.44 0.55 -12.21
N LEU A 147 10.19 0.86 -11.87
CA LEU A 147 9.08 0.79 -12.81
C LEU A 147 9.22 1.80 -13.96
N SER A 148 9.63 3.04 -13.67
CA SER A 148 9.90 4.03 -14.71
C SER A 148 11.04 3.60 -15.65
N ILE A 149 12.08 2.95 -15.13
CA ILE A 149 13.15 2.39 -15.96
C ILE A 149 12.62 1.25 -16.84
N LEU A 150 11.83 0.35 -16.26
CA LEU A 150 11.30 -0.83 -16.94
C LEU A 150 10.40 -0.48 -18.13
N TYR A 151 9.50 0.49 -17.96
CA TYR A 151 8.51 0.89 -18.97
C TYR A 151 8.88 2.16 -19.75
N GLY A 152 9.94 2.87 -19.36
CA GLY A 152 10.35 4.12 -20.00
C GLY A 152 9.44 5.32 -19.67
N PHE A 153 8.79 5.32 -18.52
CA PHE A 153 7.97 6.43 -18.03
C PHE A 153 8.83 7.66 -17.72
N LYS A 154 8.34 8.84 -18.11
CA LYS A 154 9.07 10.13 -18.01
C LYS A 154 8.22 11.25 -17.39
N GLY A 155 7.00 10.95 -16.94
CA GLY A 155 6.17 11.88 -16.18
C GLY A 155 6.61 11.98 -14.71
N PRO A 156 5.75 12.51 -13.82
CA PRO A 156 6.03 12.62 -12.40
C PRO A 156 6.46 11.28 -11.79
N ASN A 157 7.56 11.25 -11.04
CA ASN A 157 8.05 10.05 -10.34
C ASN A 157 8.26 10.39 -8.86
N LEU A 158 7.40 9.84 -8.01
CA LEU A 158 7.29 10.17 -6.59
C LEU A 158 7.11 8.90 -5.76
N ALA A 159 7.26 9.02 -4.44
CA ALA A 159 6.86 8.01 -3.48
C ALA A 159 6.62 8.64 -2.11
N SER A 160 5.40 8.49 -1.58
CA SER A 160 5.02 9.07 -0.29
C SER A 160 5.26 8.07 0.85
N ALA A 161 5.86 8.56 1.93
CA ALA A 161 6.16 7.79 3.14
C ALA A 161 5.36 8.35 4.32
N THR A 162 4.16 7.83 4.51
CA THR A 162 3.20 8.33 5.53
C THR A 162 2.58 7.18 6.32
N ALA A 163 3.41 6.18 6.64
CA ALA A 163 3.02 4.97 7.35
C ALA A 163 1.80 4.29 6.70
N CYS A 164 0.77 3.96 7.49
CA CYS A 164 -0.44 3.25 7.03
C CYS A 164 -1.21 3.99 5.92
N ALA A 165 -1.03 5.31 5.78
CA ALA A 165 -1.70 6.12 4.77
C ALA A 165 -0.92 6.22 3.44
N ALA A 166 0.28 5.65 3.33
CA ALA A 166 1.17 5.83 2.20
C ALA A 166 0.50 5.55 0.84
N ALA A 167 -0.15 4.41 0.69
CA ALA A 167 -0.83 4.05 -0.55
C ALA A 167 -2.01 4.99 -0.88
N THR A 168 -2.85 5.30 0.13
CA THR A 168 -3.98 6.22 -0.03
C THR A 168 -3.52 7.62 -0.46
N HIS A 169 -2.42 8.12 0.14
CA HIS A 169 -1.85 9.40 -0.26
C HIS A 169 -1.28 9.35 -1.67
N CYS A 170 -0.55 8.30 -2.03
CA CYS A 170 -0.02 8.11 -3.38
C CYS A 170 -1.13 8.11 -4.45
N ILE A 171 -2.26 7.45 -4.19
CA ILE A 171 -3.42 7.42 -5.10
C ILE A 171 -4.06 8.82 -5.19
N GLY A 172 -4.33 9.46 -4.05
CA GLY A 172 -4.95 10.77 -4.02
C GLY A 172 -4.10 11.89 -4.65
N GLU A 173 -2.80 11.90 -4.40
CA GLU A 173 -1.84 12.83 -5.01
C GLU A 173 -1.72 12.60 -6.51
N SER A 174 -1.74 11.34 -6.95
CA SER A 174 -1.75 11.00 -8.39
C SER A 174 -3.01 11.47 -9.09
N GLY A 175 -4.17 11.35 -8.43
CA GLY A 175 -5.41 11.94 -8.90
C GLY A 175 -5.26 13.44 -9.13
N ARG A 176 -4.70 14.17 -8.14
CA ARG A 176 -4.46 15.62 -8.27
C ARG A 176 -3.53 15.97 -9.43
N LEU A 177 -2.46 15.22 -9.66
CA LEU A 177 -1.56 15.44 -10.81
C LEU A 177 -2.30 15.32 -12.14
N ILE A 178 -3.25 14.38 -12.27
CA ILE A 178 -4.07 14.24 -13.48
C ILE A 178 -5.09 15.38 -13.57
N GLU A 179 -5.78 15.70 -12.48
CA GLU A 179 -6.77 16.79 -12.39
C GLU A 179 -6.18 18.14 -12.82
N TYR A 180 -4.93 18.42 -12.45
CA TYR A 180 -4.18 19.63 -12.79
C TYR A 180 -3.50 19.58 -14.16
N GLY A 181 -3.49 18.42 -14.82
CA GLY A 181 -2.93 18.24 -16.15
C GLY A 181 -1.43 17.99 -16.20
N ASP A 182 -0.78 17.67 -15.07
CA ASP A 182 0.64 17.31 -15.01
C ASP A 182 0.91 15.93 -15.62
N ALA A 183 -0.08 15.03 -15.56
CA ALA A 183 -0.04 13.70 -16.15
C ALA A 183 -1.37 13.36 -16.85
N ASP A 184 -1.34 12.38 -17.74
CA ASP A 184 -2.53 11.74 -18.31
C ASP A 184 -2.75 10.34 -17.72
N VAL A 185 -1.68 9.67 -17.28
CA VAL A 185 -1.72 8.35 -16.63
C VAL A 185 -0.79 8.37 -15.41
N MET A 186 -1.23 7.78 -14.30
CA MET A 186 -0.42 7.59 -13.10
C MET A 186 -0.54 6.15 -12.60
N ILE A 187 0.59 5.46 -12.48
CA ILE A 187 0.67 4.16 -11.82
C ILE A 187 0.91 4.43 -10.33
N CYS A 188 -0.04 4.11 -9.46
CA CYS A 188 0.04 4.52 -8.07
C CYS A 188 -0.55 3.51 -7.09
N GLY A 189 -0.08 3.58 -5.85
CA GLY A 189 -0.45 2.64 -4.81
C GLY A 189 0.60 2.55 -3.73
N GLY A 190 0.78 1.35 -3.16
CA GLY A 190 1.83 1.11 -2.17
C GLY A 190 2.29 -0.33 -2.10
N ALA A 191 3.48 -0.52 -1.54
CA ALA A 191 4.07 -1.82 -1.28
C ALA A 191 4.79 -1.83 0.07
N GLU A 192 4.70 -2.94 0.79
CA GLU A 192 5.33 -3.09 2.09
C GLU A 192 5.74 -4.55 2.35
N SER A 193 6.92 -4.71 2.95
CA SER A 193 7.40 -6.01 3.43
C SER A 193 8.37 -5.81 4.59
N THR A 194 7.82 -5.58 5.78
CA THR A 194 8.59 -5.39 7.01
C THR A 194 8.67 -6.66 7.86
N LEU A 195 8.31 -7.80 7.28
CA LEU A 195 8.29 -9.09 7.94
C LEU A 195 9.70 -9.66 8.11
N SER A 196 10.37 -9.18 9.15
CA SER A 196 11.69 -9.59 9.59
C SER A 196 11.75 -9.61 11.13
N PRO A 197 12.78 -10.23 11.75
CA PRO A 197 12.91 -10.22 13.20
C PRO A 197 12.89 -8.79 13.79
N LEU A 198 13.65 -7.86 13.20
CA LEU A 198 13.66 -6.46 13.63
C LEU A 198 12.29 -5.78 13.48
N GLY A 199 11.60 -5.98 12.35
CA GLY A 199 10.30 -5.37 12.10
C GLY A 199 9.23 -5.83 13.09
N VAL A 200 9.11 -7.14 13.29
CA VAL A 200 8.14 -7.71 14.23
C VAL A 200 8.49 -7.36 15.68
N ALA A 201 9.78 -7.41 16.05
CA ALA A 201 10.22 -7.02 17.40
C ALA A 201 9.94 -5.55 17.70
N GLY A 202 10.18 -4.65 16.75
CA GLY A 202 9.89 -3.22 16.90
C GLY A 202 8.40 -2.94 17.13
N LEU A 203 7.53 -3.59 16.35
CA LEU A 203 6.07 -3.45 16.50
C LEU A 203 5.54 -4.13 17.77
N CYS A 204 6.14 -5.24 18.21
CA CYS A 204 5.87 -5.84 19.52
C CYS A 204 6.26 -4.89 20.66
N ALA A 205 7.40 -4.19 20.55
CA ALA A 205 7.85 -3.23 21.56
C ALA A 205 6.90 -2.04 21.70
N LEU A 206 6.23 -1.65 20.61
CA LEU A 206 5.15 -0.66 20.62
C LEU A 206 3.83 -1.19 21.22
N ARG A 207 3.74 -2.50 21.51
CA ARG A 207 2.51 -3.18 21.93
C ARG A 207 1.36 -2.99 20.94
N ALA A 208 1.70 -2.93 19.65
CA ALA A 208 0.73 -2.66 18.60
C ALA A 208 0.20 -3.95 17.94
N LEU A 209 0.95 -5.05 18.05
CA LEU A 209 0.59 -6.34 17.44
C LEU A 209 -0.28 -7.20 18.36
N SER A 210 -1.24 -7.92 17.76
CA SER A 210 -1.96 -9.00 18.41
C SER A 210 -1.00 -10.11 18.85
N SER A 211 -1.28 -10.68 20.02
CA SER A 211 -0.50 -11.77 20.64
C SER A 211 -1.21 -13.12 20.59
N ARG A 212 -2.32 -13.22 19.86
CA ARG A 212 -3.15 -14.42 19.69
C ARG A 212 -2.48 -15.47 18.79
N ASN A 213 -1.37 -16.00 19.28
CA ASN A 213 -0.51 -16.93 18.54
C ASN A 213 -1.12 -18.33 18.38
N ASP A 214 -2.07 -18.69 19.24
CA ASP A 214 -2.78 -19.96 19.28
C ASP A 214 -3.92 -20.05 18.26
N ASP A 215 -4.50 -18.92 17.87
CA ASP A 215 -5.54 -18.82 16.84
C ASP A 215 -5.26 -17.68 15.85
N PRO A 216 -4.29 -17.86 14.93
CA PRO A 216 -3.88 -16.81 14.00
C PRO A 216 -5.01 -16.33 13.08
N GLN A 217 -5.91 -17.24 12.68
CA GLN A 217 -6.93 -16.94 11.68
C GLN A 217 -7.97 -15.94 12.20
N THR A 218 -8.17 -15.88 13.52
CA THR A 218 -9.11 -14.97 14.17
C THR A 218 -8.43 -13.80 14.88
N ALA A 219 -7.11 -13.66 14.82
CA ALA A 219 -6.36 -12.64 15.54
C ALA A 219 -6.70 -11.21 15.07
N SER A 220 -6.81 -11.00 13.76
CA SER A 220 -7.32 -9.74 13.20
C SER A 220 -8.86 -9.75 13.25
N ARG A 221 -9.43 -8.97 14.15
CA ARG A 221 -10.87 -8.93 14.45
C ARG A 221 -11.34 -7.47 14.68
N PRO A 222 -11.34 -6.64 13.63
CA PRO A 222 -11.74 -5.23 13.76
C PRO A 222 -13.09 -5.07 14.44
N TRP A 223 -13.17 -4.12 15.37
CA TRP A 223 -14.31 -3.79 16.24
C TRP A 223 -14.76 -4.86 17.24
N ASP A 224 -14.19 -6.08 17.21
CA ASP A 224 -14.49 -7.10 18.20
C ASP A 224 -14.04 -6.65 19.60
N LYS A 225 -14.83 -6.99 20.63
CA LYS A 225 -14.56 -6.61 22.02
C LYS A 225 -13.24 -7.17 22.56
N ASP A 226 -12.78 -8.30 22.01
CA ASP A 226 -11.60 -9.04 22.46
C ASP A 226 -10.40 -8.82 21.52
N ARG A 227 -10.43 -7.77 20.69
CA ARG A 227 -9.30 -7.35 19.85
C ARG A 227 -8.15 -6.82 20.71
N ASP A 228 -6.92 -7.19 20.38
CA ASP A 228 -5.73 -6.91 21.21
C ASP A 228 -4.58 -6.25 20.43
N GLY A 229 -4.78 -5.90 19.16
CA GLY A 229 -3.76 -5.30 18.31
C GLY A 229 -3.98 -5.66 16.83
N PHE A 230 -3.21 -5.03 15.95
CA PHE A 230 -3.24 -5.37 14.53
C PHE A 230 -2.40 -6.62 14.25
N VAL A 231 -2.61 -7.26 13.10
CA VAL A 231 -1.73 -8.33 12.61
C VAL A 231 -0.92 -7.79 11.45
N LEU A 232 0.41 -7.91 11.53
CA LEU A 232 1.30 -7.47 10.46
C LEU A 232 1.06 -8.30 9.19
N GLY A 233 0.88 -7.62 8.06
CA GLY A 233 0.84 -8.23 6.74
C GLY A 233 1.90 -7.60 5.82
N GLU A 234 2.15 -8.26 4.71
CA GLU A 234 3.02 -7.77 3.63
C GLU A 234 2.30 -7.87 2.29
N GLY A 235 2.77 -7.12 1.28
CA GLY A 235 2.19 -7.15 -0.05
C GLY A 235 2.30 -5.83 -0.79
N ALA A 236 1.51 -5.70 -1.85
CA ALA A 236 1.36 -4.47 -2.63
C ALA A 236 -0.04 -4.38 -3.25
N GLY A 237 -0.52 -3.16 -3.41
CA GLY A 237 -1.73 -2.84 -4.18
C GLY A 237 -1.44 -1.64 -5.07
N VAL A 238 -1.70 -1.79 -6.37
CA VAL A 238 -1.43 -0.77 -7.37
C VAL A 238 -2.65 -0.60 -8.28
N VAL A 239 -2.96 0.65 -8.60
CA VAL A 239 -3.98 1.02 -9.57
C VAL A 239 -3.37 1.90 -10.66
N VAL A 240 -3.95 1.83 -11.85
CA VAL A 240 -3.68 2.78 -12.93
C VAL A 240 -4.78 3.82 -12.93
N LEU A 241 -4.42 5.05 -12.59
CA LEU A 241 -5.27 6.21 -12.77
C LEU A 241 -5.03 6.81 -14.14
N GLU A 242 -6.10 7.27 -14.77
CA GLU A 242 -6.05 7.81 -16.12
C GLU A 242 -7.07 8.93 -16.29
N GLU A 243 -6.71 9.91 -17.10
CA GLU A 243 -7.65 10.97 -17.44
C GLU A 243 -8.82 10.44 -18.27
N TYR A 244 -10.03 10.83 -17.92
CA TYR A 244 -11.25 10.25 -18.49
C TYR A 244 -11.32 10.33 -20.02
N ALA A 245 -11.06 11.49 -20.63
CA ALA A 245 -11.10 11.62 -22.08
C ALA A 245 -9.98 10.79 -22.74
N HIS A 246 -8.78 10.75 -22.17
CA HIS A 246 -7.70 9.87 -22.60
C HIS A 246 -8.10 8.39 -22.54
N ALA A 247 -8.66 7.92 -21.42
CA ALA A 247 -9.17 6.56 -21.27
C ALA A 247 -10.25 6.21 -22.29
N LYS A 248 -11.21 7.12 -22.51
CA LYS A 248 -12.27 6.96 -23.51
C LYS A 248 -11.74 6.91 -24.94
N ALA A 249 -10.73 7.72 -25.28
CA ALA A 249 -10.17 7.78 -26.63
C ALA A 249 -9.51 6.46 -27.07
N ARG A 250 -9.01 5.66 -26.11
CA ARG A 250 -8.42 4.35 -26.37
C ARG A 250 -9.34 3.16 -26.02
N ASP A 251 -10.62 3.42 -25.75
CA ASP A 251 -11.62 2.43 -25.33
C ASP A 251 -11.18 1.59 -24.11
N ALA A 252 -10.59 2.26 -23.11
CA ALA A 252 -10.15 1.59 -21.90
C ALA A 252 -11.33 1.04 -21.09
N LYS A 253 -11.13 -0.12 -20.45
CA LYS A 253 -11.99 -0.58 -19.36
C LYS A 253 -11.88 0.42 -18.21
N ILE A 254 -13.03 0.84 -17.66
CA ILE A 254 -13.11 1.75 -16.53
C ILE A 254 -13.79 1.02 -15.37
N TYR A 255 -13.10 0.90 -14.23
CA TYR A 255 -13.62 0.27 -13.02
C TYR A 255 -14.49 1.23 -12.22
N CYS A 256 -13.97 2.43 -11.98
CA CYS A 256 -14.66 3.50 -11.26
C CYS A 256 -14.01 4.86 -11.55
N GLU A 257 -14.64 5.92 -11.07
CA GLU A 257 -14.08 7.27 -11.04
C GLU A 257 -13.47 7.55 -9.66
N LEU A 258 -12.26 8.10 -9.63
CA LEU A 258 -11.67 8.65 -8.41
C LEU A 258 -12.25 10.04 -8.19
N ALA A 259 -13.38 10.12 -7.51
CA ALA A 259 -14.14 11.36 -7.39
C ALA A 259 -13.51 12.36 -6.40
N GLY A 260 -12.90 11.90 -5.30
CA GLY A 260 -12.37 12.81 -4.28
C GLY A 260 -11.29 12.23 -3.39
N TYR A 261 -10.49 13.14 -2.84
CA TYR A 261 -9.37 12.85 -1.94
C TYR A 261 -9.31 13.85 -0.78
N GLY A 262 -9.23 13.31 0.43
CA GLY A 262 -9.13 14.08 1.68
C GLY A 262 -7.86 13.74 2.45
N MET A 263 -7.35 14.74 3.19
CA MET A 263 -6.27 14.58 4.15
C MET A 263 -6.54 15.44 5.37
N SER A 264 -5.95 15.06 6.50
CA SER A 264 -5.90 15.83 7.74
C SER A 264 -4.76 15.32 8.61
N SER A 265 -4.40 16.10 9.63
CA SER A 265 -3.59 15.64 10.75
C SER A 265 -4.40 15.71 12.03
N ASP A 266 -4.18 14.74 12.91
CA ASP A 266 -4.68 14.76 14.29
C ASP A 266 -3.96 15.82 15.12
N ALA A 267 -2.68 16.09 14.81
CA ALA A 267 -1.81 16.98 15.58
C ALA A 267 -1.84 16.69 17.11
N HIS A 268 -1.91 15.41 17.47
CA HIS A 268 -2.19 14.95 18.83
C HIS A 268 -1.08 14.08 19.43
N HIS A 269 -0.90 12.87 18.92
CA HIS A 269 0.15 11.94 19.35
C HIS A 269 0.80 11.28 18.14
N ILE A 270 2.03 10.81 18.30
CA ILE A 270 2.81 10.20 17.21
C ILE A 270 2.28 8.82 16.76
N THR A 271 1.35 8.22 17.51
CA THR A 271 0.89 6.83 17.29
C THR A 271 -0.55 6.59 17.73
N ALA A 272 -0.98 7.20 18.85
CA ALA A 272 -2.36 7.14 19.29
C ALA A 272 -3.23 8.13 18.48
N PRO A 273 -4.40 7.71 17.97
CA PRO A 273 -5.34 8.61 17.32
C PRO A 273 -6.02 9.53 18.34
N CYS A 274 -6.65 10.62 17.87
CA CYS A 274 -7.58 11.37 18.71
C CYS A 274 -8.79 10.52 19.11
N ASP A 275 -9.08 10.42 20.40
CA ASP A 275 -10.22 9.65 20.94
C ASP A 275 -11.58 10.11 20.39
N ASP A 276 -11.70 11.39 20.04
CA ASP A 276 -12.93 11.96 19.49
C ASP A 276 -13.06 11.78 17.96
N GLY A 277 -12.06 11.18 17.30
CA GLY A 277 -12.07 10.91 15.86
C GLY A 277 -12.06 12.15 14.97
N ASP A 278 -11.69 13.32 15.49
CA ASP A 278 -11.81 14.62 14.80
C ASP A 278 -10.99 14.72 13.51
N GLY A 279 -9.73 14.26 13.52
CA GLY A 279 -8.92 14.26 12.30
C GLY A 279 -9.50 13.33 11.24
N ALA A 280 -9.77 12.07 11.55
CA ALA A 280 -10.39 11.13 10.61
C ALA A 280 -11.74 11.64 10.05
N MET A 281 -12.57 12.30 10.89
CA MET A 281 -13.82 12.93 10.45
C MET A 281 -13.57 14.06 9.45
N ARG A 282 -12.60 14.94 9.72
CA ARG A 282 -12.19 15.99 8.77
C ARG A 282 -11.64 15.40 7.47
N CYS A 283 -10.88 14.32 7.54
CA CYS A 283 -10.35 13.63 6.35
C CYS A 283 -11.50 13.18 5.43
N MET A 284 -12.48 12.45 5.98
CA MET A 284 -13.66 12.02 5.24
C MET A 284 -14.48 13.21 4.71
N ALA A 285 -14.73 14.23 5.53
CA ALA A 285 -15.43 15.43 5.10
C ALA A 285 -14.70 16.20 3.98
N ASN A 286 -13.37 16.21 4.01
CA ASN A 286 -12.54 16.80 2.95
C ASN A 286 -12.65 16.00 1.65
N ALA A 287 -12.66 14.65 1.72
CA ALA A 287 -12.84 13.80 0.56
C ALA A 287 -14.22 13.98 -0.09
N LEU A 288 -15.29 13.99 0.71
CA LEU A 288 -16.66 14.23 0.25
C LEU A 288 -16.82 15.61 -0.40
N ARG A 289 -16.29 16.66 0.24
CA ARG A 289 -16.29 18.01 -0.32
C ARG A 289 -15.53 18.07 -1.65
N ASN A 290 -14.41 17.36 -1.77
CA ASN A 290 -13.63 17.32 -3.00
C ASN A 290 -14.35 16.56 -4.12
N ALA A 291 -15.09 15.51 -3.77
CA ALA A 291 -15.94 14.75 -4.70
C ALA A 291 -17.22 15.50 -5.09
N GLY A 292 -17.68 16.47 -4.28
CA GLY A 292 -18.98 17.11 -4.47
C GLY A 292 -20.15 16.16 -4.18
N VAL A 293 -19.93 15.16 -3.31
CA VAL A 293 -20.87 14.10 -2.96
C VAL A 293 -21.42 14.35 -1.55
N ASN A 294 -22.72 14.15 -1.35
CA ASN A 294 -23.36 14.27 -0.06
C ASN A 294 -23.13 13.00 0.78
N ARG A 295 -23.28 13.13 2.10
CA ARG A 295 -23.01 12.04 3.06
C ARG A 295 -23.93 10.84 2.84
N ASP A 296 -25.18 11.08 2.48
CA ASP A 296 -26.23 10.10 2.23
C ASP A 296 -26.08 9.37 0.89
N GLU A 297 -25.15 9.80 0.03
CA GLU A 297 -24.80 9.12 -1.22
C GLU A 297 -23.67 8.08 -1.05
N VAL A 298 -23.13 7.92 0.16
CA VAL A 298 -22.08 6.92 0.45
C VAL A 298 -22.71 5.60 0.89
N ASP A 299 -22.58 4.58 0.05
CA ASP A 299 -23.13 3.24 0.32
C ASP A 299 -22.20 2.35 1.15
N TYR A 300 -20.88 2.53 1.01
CA TYR A 300 -19.88 1.61 1.56
C TYR A 300 -18.60 2.33 1.98
N ILE A 301 -18.08 1.94 3.14
CA ILE A 301 -16.79 2.39 3.67
C ILE A 301 -15.91 1.14 3.84
N ASN A 302 -14.82 1.07 3.06
CA ASN A 302 -13.70 0.20 3.41
C ASN A 302 -12.88 0.91 4.50
N ALA A 303 -13.15 0.56 5.75
CA ALA A 303 -12.53 1.21 6.91
C ALA A 303 -11.04 0.85 7.04
N HIS A 304 -10.30 1.67 7.79
CA HIS A 304 -8.93 1.36 8.19
C HIS A 304 -8.88 0.13 9.10
N GLY A 305 -9.80 0.03 10.07
CA GLY A 305 -10.16 -1.18 10.81
C GLY A 305 -8.96 -2.02 11.24
N THR A 306 -8.08 -1.46 12.06
CA THR A 306 -6.78 -2.09 12.36
C THR A 306 -6.86 -3.19 13.41
N SER A 307 -8.02 -3.45 14.01
CA SER A 307 -8.16 -4.39 15.13
C SER A 307 -7.44 -3.92 16.40
N THR A 308 -7.18 -2.62 16.52
CA THR A 308 -6.59 -2.02 17.72
C THR A 308 -7.67 -1.46 18.65
N PRO A 309 -7.48 -1.51 19.98
CA PRO A 309 -8.49 -0.98 20.92
C PRO A 309 -8.84 0.48 20.65
N LEU A 310 -7.84 1.35 20.48
CA LEU A 310 -8.04 2.78 20.27
C LEU A 310 -8.49 3.13 18.84
N GLY A 311 -7.82 2.56 17.83
CA GLY A 311 -8.05 2.91 16.42
C GLY A 311 -9.49 2.64 15.98
N ASP A 312 -10.00 1.45 16.28
CA ASP A 312 -11.34 1.04 15.85
C ASP A 312 -12.45 1.87 16.51
N ILE A 313 -12.23 2.33 17.76
CA ILE A 313 -13.16 3.24 18.45
C ILE A 313 -13.11 4.62 17.82
N ALA A 314 -11.92 5.20 17.67
CA ALA A 314 -11.74 6.53 17.09
C ALA A 314 -12.32 6.60 15.66
N GLU A 315 -12.12 5.57 14.85
CA GLU A 315 -12.69 5.47 13.51
C GLU A 315 -14.23 5.38 13.53
N THR A 316 -14.80 4.58 14.43
CA THR A 316 -16.27 4.50 14.58
C THR A 316 -16.87 5.85 14.99
N VAL A 317 -16.22 6.57 15.92
CA VAL A 317 -16.64 7.91 16.33
C VAL A 317 -16.54 8.89 15.16
N ALA A 318 -15.43 8.84 14.41
CA ALA A 318 -15.22 9.67 13.23
C ALA A 318 -16.30 9.46 12.17
N ILE A 319 -16.64 8.20 11.87
CA ILE A 319 -17.68 7.84 10.89
C ILE A 319 -19.03 8.41 11.33
N LYS A 320 -19.45 8.18 12.58
CA LYS A 320 -20.72 8.74 13.10
C LYS A 320 -20.75 10.27 13.03
N ARG A 321 -19.66 10.93 13.43
CA ARG A 321 -19.57 12.40 13.35
C ARG A 321 -19.62 12.90 11.90
N CYS A 322 -19.05 12.15 10.96
CA CYS A 322 -19.04 12.52 9.55
C CYS A 322 -20.39 12.30 8.88
N PHE A 323 -21.06 11.18 9.13
CA PHE A 323 -22.25 10.74 8.38
C PHE A 323 -23.58 11.04 9.07
N GLY A 324 -23.59 11.27 10.39
CA GLY A 324 -24.82 11.49 11.17
C GLY A 324 -25.18 10.29 12.04
#